data_AF-A0A4U7F278-F1
#
_entry.id   AF-A0A4U7F278-F1
#
_cell.length_a   1.000
_cell.length_b   1.000
_cell.length_c   1.000
_cell.angle_alpha   90.00
_cell.angle_beta   90.00
_cell.angle_gamma   90.00
#
_symmetry.space_group_name_H-M   'P 1'
#
loop_
_entity.id
_entity.type
_entity.pdbx_description
1 polymer ?
#
loop_
_entity_poly.entity_id
_entity_poly.type
_entity_poly.pdbx_seq_one_letter_code
_entity_poly.pdbx_strand_id
1 'polypeptide(L)'
;MRRTNTFAVRPLSDNDERLLLDLLDASASLWNELNYERRQQFFDGDSVWNTADYRKQYVDVIGSATAQQIIRKNKSAWQSFFAARENGED
;
A
#
# COMPACT_ATOMS: atom_id res chain seq x y z
N MET A 1 -9.09 -2.66 19.50
CA MET A 1 -9.55 -1.29 19.15
C MET A 1 -8.56 -0.66 18.16
N ARG A 2 -8.88 -0.54 16.87
CA ARG A 2 -8.06 0.23 15.92
C ARG A 2 -8.48 1.70 16.04
N ARG A 3 -7.60 2.57 16.51
CA ARG A 3 -7.83 4.02 16.46
C ARG A 3 -7.63 4.47 15.02
N THR A 4 -8.61 5.19 14.47
CA THR A 4 -8.49 5.88 13.18
C THR A 4 -8.28 7.36 13.48
N ASN A 5 -7.10 7.87 13.17
CA ASN A 5 -6.82 9.30 13.26
C ASN A 5 -7.15 9.94 11.92
N THR A 6 -7.87 11.05 11.95
CA THR A 6 -8.12 11.88 10.78
C THR A 6 -7.24 13.11 10.86
N PHE A 7 -6.48 13.38 9.81
CA PHE A 7 -5.63 14.56 9.72
C PHE A 7 -6.15 15.46 8.60
N ALA A 8 -6.34 16.75 8.89
CA ALA A 8 -6.61 17.75 7.87
C ALA A 8 -5.27 18.36 7.44
N VAL A 9 -4.80 18.04 6.25
CA VAL A 9 -3.60 18.63 5.67
C VAL A 9 -4.01 19.87 4.87
N ARG A 10 -3.41 21.02 5.17
CA ARG A 10 -3.65 22.28 4.45
C ARG A 10 -2.33 22.76 3.83
N PRO A 11 -2.17 22.72 2.50
CA PRO A 11 -1.01 23.32 1.85
C PRO A 11 -1.03 24.84 2.09
N LEU A 12 0.15 25.44 2.23
CA LEU A 12 0.30 26.89 2.44
C LEU A 12 0.67 27.62 1.13
N SER A 13 0.94 26.86 0.07
CA SER A 13 1.27 27.35 -1.26
C SER A 13 0.88 26.31 -2.33
N ASP A 14 0.80 26.74 -3.59
CA ASP A 14 0.55 25.85 -4.74
C ASP A 14 1.63 24.75 -4.86
N ASN A 15 2.88 25.08 -4.48
CA ASN A 15 3.98 24.13 -4.44
C ASN A 15 3.77 23.05 -3.37
N ASP A 16 3.28 23.43 -2.19
CA ASP A 16 2.97 22.46 -1.13
C ASP A 16 1.82 21.55 -1.56
N GLU A 17 0.79 22.11 -2.22
CA GLU A 17 -0.32 21.32 -2.74
C GLU A 17 0.17 20.29 -3.75
N ARG A 18 1.02 20.71 -4.69
CA ARG A 18 1.62 19.81 -5.68
C ARG A 18 2.43 18.70 -5.03
N LEU A 19 3.28 19.03 -4.04
CA LEU A 19 4.07 18.06 -3.30
C LEU A 19 3.19 17.01 -2.60
N LEU A 20 2.09 17.46 -1.98
CA LEU A 20 1.14 16.55 -1.33
C LEU A 20 0.43 15.65 -2.32
N LEU A 21 0.03 16.18 -3.49
CA LEU A 21 -0.59 15.39 -4.55
C LEU A 21 0.38 14.33 -5.09
N ASP A 22 1.63 14.70 -5.37
CA ASP A 22 2.63 13.74 -5.87
C ASP A 22 2.94 12.65 -4.82
N LEU A 23 2.98 13.01 -3.53
CA LEU A 23 3.12 12.04 -2.43
C LEU A 23 1.93 11.08 -2.35
N LEU A 24 0.70 11.58 -2.48
CA LEU A 24 -0.52 10.78 -2.43
C LEU A 24 -0.66 9.85 -3.64
N ASP A 25 -0.37 10.36 -4.84
CA ASP A 25 -0.43 9.61 -6.09
C ASP A 25 0.59 8.48 -6.12
N ALA A 26 1.84 8.75 -5.74
CA ALA A 26 2.88 7.73 -5.62
C ALA A 26 2.55 6.68 -4.55
N SER A 27 1.95 7.10 -3.43
CA SER A 27 1.52 6.18 -2.37
C SER A 27 0.39 5.25 -2.84
N ALA A 28 -0.59 5.79 -3.56
CA ALA A 28 -1.71 5.02 -4.13
C ALA A 28 -1.22 4.06 -5.22
N SER A 29 -0.33 4.52 -6.09
CA SER A 29 0.22 3.72 -7.18
C SER A 29 1.05 2.55 -6.66
N LEU A 30 1.92 2.76 -5.66
CA LEU A 30 2.63 1.66 -4.97
C LEU A 30 1.66 0.60 -4.42
N TRP A 31 0.60 1.04 -3.73
CA TRP A 31 -0.39 0.13 -3.19
C TRP A 31 -1.08 -0.68 -4.29
N ASN A 32 -1.51 0.00 -5.36
CA ASN A 32 -2.29 -0.59 -6.43
C ASN A 32 -1.48 -1.62 -7.22
N GLU A 33 -0.25 -1.29 -7.61
CA GLU A 33 0.61 -2.21 -8.37
C GLU A 33 0.96 -3.46 -7.55
N LEU A 34 1.41 -3.28 -6.31
CA LEU A 34 1.69 -4.42 -5.41
C LEU A 34 0.45 -5.28 -5.20
N ASN A 35 -0.71 -4.66 -4.97
CA ASN A 35 -1.95 -5.41 -4.75
C ASN A 35 -2.40 -6.15 -6.01
N TYR A 36 -2.18 -5.55 -7.18
CA TYR A 36 -2.51 -6.15 -8.46
C TYR A 36 -1.64 -7.40 -8.71
N GLU A 37 -0.33 -7.31 -8.55
CA GLU A 37 0.58 -8.45 -8.70
C GLU A 37 0.18 -9.61 -7.76
N ARG A 38 -0.04 -9.31 -6.48
CA ARG A 38 -0.50 -10.32 -5.51
C ARG A 38 -1.82 -10.96 -5.90
N ARG A 39 -2.74 -10.17 -6.45
CA ARG A 39 -4.02 -10.68 -6.93
C ARG A 39 -3.82 -11.64 -8.10
N GLN A 40 -2.95 -11.30 -9.06
CA GLN A 40 -2.63 -12.22 -10.17
C GLN A 40 -2.03 -13.52 -9.62
N GLN A 41 -0.99 -13.43 -8.80
CA GLN A 41 -0.35 -14.58 -8.16
C GLN A 41 -1.35 -15.48 -7.42
N PHE A 42 -2.27 -14.88 -6.66
CA PHE A 42 -3.30 -15.63 -5.94
C PHE A 42 -4.21 -16.44 -6.87
N PHE A 43 -4.63 -15.88 -8.01
CA PHE A 43 -5.47 -16.59 -8.98
C PHE A 43 -4.70 -17.60 -9.82
N ASP A 44 -3.40 -17.38 -10.02
CA ASP A 44 -2.50 -18.30 -10.73
C ASP A 44 -2.02 -19.47 -9.84
N GLY A 45 -2.33 -19.44 -8.54
CA GLY A 45 -1.90 -20.47 -7.58
C GLY A 45 -0.48 -20.24 -7.03
N ASP A 46 0.11 -19.08 -7.30
CA ASP A 46 1.43 -18.67 -6.86
C ASP A 46 1.43 -18.00 -5.49
N SER A 47 2.63 -17.89 -4.90
CA SER A 47 2.83 -17.20 -3.62
C SER A 47 2.66 -15.69 -3.75
N VAL A 48 1.65 -15.13 -3.07
CA VAL A 48 1.41 -13.67 -2.96
C VAL A 48 2.53 -12.90 -2.21
N TRP A 49 3.55 -13.59 -1.72
CA TRP A 49 4.66 -12.99 -1.00
C TRP A 49 5.88 -12.69 -1.88
N ASN A 50 5.92 -13.27 -3.07
CA ASN A 50 7.04 -13.18 -4.00
C ASN A 50 6.75 -12.11 -5.07
N THR A 51 6.78 -10.84 -4.67
CA THR A 51 6.47 -9.71 -5.56
C THR A 51 7.72 -8.98 -6.02
N ALA A 52 7.60 -8.17 -7.07
CA ALA A 52 8.64 -7.23 -7.44
C ALA A 52 8.99 -6.27 -6.28
N ASP A 53 10.20 -5.72 -6.29
CA ASP A 53 10.66 -4.75 -5.30
C ASP A 53 10.17 -3.34 -5.64
N TYR A 54 8.85 -3.13 -5.53
CA TYR A 54 8.19 -1.85 -5.83
C TYR A 54 8.74 -0.68 -5.02
N ARG A 55 9.36 -0.93 -3.85
CA ARG A 55 10.01 0.13 -3.07
C ARG A 55 11.00 0.93 -3.91
N LYS A 56 11.79 0.27 -4.77
CA LYS A 56 12.82 0.92 -5.60
C LYS A 56 12.25 1.93 -6.59
N GLN A 57 11.02 1.72 -7.06
CA GLN A 57 10.33 2.61 -8.00
C GLN A 57 9.82 3.89 -7.33
N TYR A 58 9.54 3.83 -6.02
CA TYR A 58 8.82 4.91 -5.32
C TYR A 58 9.65 5.63 -4.25
N VAL A 59 10.83 5.11 -3.90
CA VAL A 59 11.67 5.66 -2.82
C VAL A 59 12.05 7.13 -3.04
N ASP A 60 12.22 7.55 -4.30
CA ASP A 60 12.62 8.92 -4.64
C ASP A 60 11.47 9.94 -4.50
N VAL A 61 10.22 9.47 -4.49
CA VAL A 61 9.03 10.34 -4.36
C VAL A 61 8.52 10.37 -2.93
N ILE A 62 8.29 9.19 -2.32
CA ILE A 62 7.63 9.09 -1.00
C ILE A 62 8.59 8.76 0.14
N GLY A 63 9.88 8.54 -0.17
CA GLY A 63 10.88 8.14 0.79
C GLY A 63 10.78 6.69 1.22
N SER A 64 11.92 6.18 1.71
CA SER A 64 12.08 4.77 2.12
C SER A 64 11.08 4.33 3.19
N ALA A 65 10.87 5.15 4.22
CA ALA A 65 10.03 4.79 5.35
C ALA A 65 8.57 4.61 4.94
N THR A 66 8.05 5.55 4.14
CA THR A 66 6.67 5.53 3.63
C THR A 66 6.44 4.34 2.71
N ALA A 67 7.35 4.09 1.76
CA ALA A 67 7.26 2.94 0.86
C ALA A 67 7.22 1.60 1.62
N GLN A 68 8.12 1.44 2.61
CA GLN A 68 8.08 0.27 3.51
C GLN A 68 6.77 0.14 4.26
N GLN A 69 6.23 1.25 4.75
CA GLN A 69 4.97 1.26 5.50
C GLN A 69 3.82 0.77 4.61
N ILE A 70 3.70 1.28 3.39
CA ILE A 70 2.63 0.89 2.47
C ILE A 70 2.73 -0.60 2.12
N ILE A 71 3.92 -1.11 1.81
CA ILE A 71 4.17 -2.54 1.56
C ILE A 71 3.72 -3.39 2.76
N ARG A 72 4.07 -2.96 3.98
CA ARG A 72 3.67 -3.64 5.22
C ARG A 72 2.16 -3.64 5.42
N LYS A 73 1.47 -2.53 5.14
CA LYS A 73 0.00 -2.48 5.23
C LYS A 73 -0.66 -3.38 4.21
N ASN A 74 -0.14 -3.42 2.99
CA ASN A 74 -0.67 -4.31 1.98
C ASN A 74 -0.48 -5.78 2.41
N LYS A 75 0.69 -6.12 2.99
CA LYS A 75 0.92 -7.45 3.59
C LYS A 75 -0.10 -7.78 4.68
N SER A 76 -0.35 -6.86 5.61
CA SER A 76 -1.36 -7.04 6.66
C SER A 76 -2.79 -7.18 6.10
N ALA A 77 -3.11 -6.53 4.99
CA ALA A 77 -4.41 -6.67 4.33
C ALA A 77 -4.60 -8.09 3.78
N TRP A 78 -3.60 -8.64 3.09
CA TRP A 78 -3.61 -10.02 2.61
C TRP A 78 -3.67 -11.05 3.75
N GLN A 79 -2.90 -10.84 4.83
CA GLN A 79 -3.02 -11.67 6.03
C GLN A 79 -4.43 -11.62 6.63
N SER A 80 -5.07 -10.44 6.66
CA SER A 80 -6.44 -10.29 7.16
C SER A 80 -7.46 -10.98 6.24
N PHE A 81 -7.23 -10.93 4.92
CA PHE A 81 -8.05 -11.64 3.93
C PHE A 81 -8.02 -13.16 4.14
N PHE A 82 -6.83 -13.76 4.30
CA PHE A 82 -6.73 -15.20 4.56
C PHE A 82 -7.36 -15.60 5.89
N ALA A 83 -7.14 -14.84 6.95
CA ALA A 83 -7.79 -15.09 8.24
C ALA A 83 -9.33 -15.00 8.13
N ALA A 84 -9.86 -14.06 7.34
CA ALA A 84 -11.30 -13.96 7.11
C ALA A 84 -11.86 -15.14 6.29
N ARG A 85 -11.06 -15.72 5.39
CA ARG A 85 -11.44 -16.92 4.64
C ARG A 85 -11.49 -18.16 5.53
N GLU A 86 -10.47 -18.37 6.36
CA GLU A 86 -10.41 -19.51 7.30
C GLU A 86 -11.60 -19.50 8.28
N ASN A 87 -12.01 -18.33 8.78
CA ASN A 87 -13.16 -18.20 9.69
C ASN A 87 -14.54 -18.36 9.02
N GLY A 88 -14.61 -18.42 7.69
CA GLY A 88 -15.86 -18.55 6.94
C GLY A 88 -16.06 -19.92 6.29
N GLU A 89 -15.15 -20.87 6.53
CA GLU A 89 -15.20 -22.26 6.03
C GLU A 89 -15.76 -23.24 7.09
N ASP A 90 -16.38 -22.73 8.17
CA ASP A 90 -17.23 -23.46 9.13
C ASP A 90 -18.72 -23.48 8.70
#